data_AF-A0A6P6XGL0-F1
#
_entry.id   AF-A0A6P6XGL0-F1
#
_cell.length_a   1.000
_cell.length_b   1.000
_cell.length_c   1.000
_cell.angle_alpha   90.00
_cell.angle_beta   90.00
_cell.angle_gamma   90.00
#
_symmetry.space_group_name_H-M   'P 1'
#
loop_
_entity.id
_entity.type
_entity.pdbx_description
1 polymer ?
#
loop_
_entity_poly.entity_id
_entity_poly.type
_entity_poly.pdbx_seq_one_letter_code
_entity_poly.pdbx_strand_id
1 'polypeptide(L)'
;MVQEASGSIHGQCAIIMFDVTARLTFKNVATWHRDNYRVCENIPTVLCGNKVDVKNRQVEAKQVTFHRKKNIQYYYNYEKPFLYLLRKLAGDPNLNFAEQPALVPPEVRFDMVAQQQ
;
A
#
# COMPACT_ATOMS: atom_id res chain seq x y z
N MET A 1 34.61 -5.11 7.20
CA MET A 1 33.31 -4.99 7.89
C MET A 1 32.75 -3.62 7.53
N VAL A 2 31.89 -3.55 6.52
CA VAL A 2 31.15 -2.33 6.19
C VAL A 2 29.76 -2.53 6.74
N GLN A 3 29.35 -1.68 7.68
CA GLN A 3 27.98 -1.62 8.20
C GLN A 3 27.03 -1.22 7.07
N GLU A 4 26.26 -2.18 6.55
CA GLU A 4 25.11 -1.89 5.69
C GLU A 4 23.91 -1.44 6.53
N ALA A 5 23.10 -0.56 5.94
CA ALA A 5 22.03 0.18 6.58
C ALA A 5 20.98 -0.74 7.25
N SER A 6 20.98 -0.74 8.59
CA SER A 6 20.02 -1.40 9.46
C SER A 6 18.67 -0.68 9.49
N GLY A 7 17.91 -0.75 8.39
CA GLY A 7 16.54 -0.19 8.32
C GLY A 7 15.41 -1.24 8.40
N SER A 8 15.63 -2.45 7.87
CA SER A 8 14.56 -3.45 7.68
C SER A 8 15.03 -4.87 7.96
N ILE A 9 15.88 -5.06 8.98
CA ILE A 9 16.35 -6.41 9.32
C ILE A 9 15.18 -7.12 10.03
N HIS A 10 14.48 -8.01 9.31
CA HIS A 10 13.31 -8.82 9.73
C HIS A 10 11.89 -8.20 9.61
N GLY A 11 11.60 -7.44 8.55
CA GLY A 11 10.21 -7.08 8.25
C GLY A 11 9.33 -8.31 7.97
N GLN A 12 8.13 -8.40 8.57
CA GLN A 12 7.20 -9.51 8.36
C GLN A 12 6.14 -9.25 7.27
N CYS A 13 5.89 -7.98 6.93
CA CYS A 13 5.02 -7.55 5.85
C CYS A 13 5.41 -6.15 5.36
N ALA A 14 4.94 -5.74 4.19
CA ALA A 14 5.23 -4.42 3.63
C ALA A 14 4.00 -3.73 3.03
N ILE A 15 3.96 -2.41 3.14
CA ILE A 15 3.07 -1.53 2.36
C ILE A 15 3.96 -0.66 1.49
N ILE A 16 3.79 -0.74 0.18
CA ILE A 16 4.43 0.17 -0.78
C ILE A 16 3.39 1.21 -1.16
N MET A 17 3.69 2.48 -0.90
CA MET A 17 2.76 3.58 -1.16
C MET A 17 3.29 4.48 -2.27
N PHE A 18 2.41 4.93 -3.15
CA PHE A 18 2.69 5.97 -4.13
C PHE A 18 1.62 7.07 -4.06
N ASP A 19 1.93 8.23 -4.60
CA ASP A 19 1.05 9.39 -4.65
C ASP A 19 0.40 9.49 -6.03
N VAL A 20 -0.94 9.46 -6.09
CA VAL A 20 -1.68 9.55 -7.36
C VAL A 20 -1.50 10.91 -8.06
N THR A 21 -1.07 11.95 -7.34
CA THR A 21 -0.79 13.27 -7.91
C THR A 21 0.66 13.42 -8.40
N ALA A 22 1.52 12.42 -8.21
CA ALA A 22 2.93 12.51 -8.57
C ALA A 22 3.40 11.26 -9.32
N ARG A 23 3.39 11.32 -10.66
CA ARG A 23 3.73 10.20 -11.56
C ARG A 23 5.08 9.53 -11.25
N LEU A 24 6.07 10.30 -10.79
CA LEU A 24 7.38 9.76 -10.46
C LEU A 24 7.34 8.74 -9.31
N THR A 25 6.44 8.94 -8.34
CA THR A 25 6.29 8.01 -7.21
C THR A 25 5.82 6.63 -7.68
N PHE A 26 4.88 6.58 -8.62
CA PHE A 26 4.44 5.31 -9.21
C PHE A 26 5.54 4.63 -10.03
N LYS A 27 6.35 5.39 -10.78
CA LYS A 27 7.51 4.83 -11.51
C LYS A 27 8.52 4.16 -10.56
N ASN A 28 8.68 4.67 -9.35
CA ASN A 28 9.62 4.15 -8.36
C ASN A 28 9.14 2.88 -7.64
N VAL A 29 7.85 2.52 -7.74
CA VAL A 29 7.28 1.31 -7.09
C VAL A 29 8.04 0.04 -7.44
N ALA A 30 8.46 -0.12 -8.70
CA ALA A 30 9.21 -1.31 -9.12
C ALA A 30 10.57 -1.42 -8.43
N THR A 31 11.25 -0.28 -8.25
CA THR A 31 12.51 -0.15 -7.53
C THR A 31 12.31 -0.48 -6.05
N TRP A 32 11.34 0.15 -5.39
CA TRP A 32 11.05 -0.07 -3.97
C TRP A 32 10.66 -1.52 -3.67
N HIS A 33 9.84 -2.14 -4.52
CA HIS A 33 9.50 -3.55 -4.38
C HIS A 33 10.74 -4.45 -4.52
N ARG A 34 11.60 -4.19 -5.51
CA ARG A 34 12.84 -4.96 -5.69
C ARG A 34 13.74 -4.85 -4.46
N ASP A 35 13.91 -3.64 -3.95
CA ASP A 35 14.81 -3.37 -2.84
C ASP A 35 14.25 -3.95 -1.52
N ASN A 36 12.92 -3.89 -1.32
CA ASN A 36 12.26 -4.60 -0.22
C ASN A 36 12.43 -6.12 -0.30
N TYR A 37 12.19 -6.72 -1.47
CA TYR A 37 12.31 -8.16 -1.67
C TYR A 37 13.74 -8.68 -1.44
N ARG A 38 14.76 -7.86 -1.74
CA ARG A 38 16.17 -8.21 -1.48
C ARG A 38 16.51 -8.36 0.00
N VAL A 39 15.79 -7.65 0.88
CA VAL A 39 16.04 -7.65 2.32
C VAL A 39 15.07 -8.58 3.06
N CYS A 40 13.81 -8.63 2.60
CA CYS A 40 12.75 -9.45 3.18
C CYS A 40 12.08 -10.27 2.08
N GLU A 41 12.58 -11.48 1.86
CA GLU A 41 12.06 -12.37 0.82
C GLU A 41 10.65 -12.88 1.17
N ASN A 42 9.77 -12.91 0.17
CA ASN A 42 8.44 -13.55 0.22
C ASN A 42 7.49 -13.09 1.33
N ILE A 43 7.65 -11.86 1.84
CA ILE A 43 6.73 -11.29 2.82
C ILE A 43 5.43 -10.77 2.17
N PRO A 44 4.27 -10.88 2.84
CA PRO A 44 3.02 -10.26 2.39
C PRO A 44 3.22 -8.78 2.11
N THR A 45 2.90 -8.36 0.88
CA THR A 45 3.08 -6.97 0.43
C THR A 45 1.79 -6.44 -0.19
N VAL A 46 1.48 -5.18 0.09
CA VAL A 46 0.34 -4.46 -0.47
C VAL A 46 0.82 -3.19 -1.18
N LEU A 47 0.23 -2.86 -2.33
CA LEU A 47 0.39 -1.58 -3.00
C LEU A 47 -0.74 -0.63 -2.57
N CYS A 48 -0.40 0.61 -2.26
CA CYS A 48 -1.36 1.66 -1.91
C CYS A 48 -1.19 2.91 -2.75
N GLY A 49 -2.30 3.45 -3.27
CA GLY A 49 -2.33 4.76 -3.93
C GLY A 49 -2.90 5.81 -2.96
N ASN A 50 -2.08 6.78 -2.58
CA ASN A 50 -2.43 7.86 -1.65
C ASN A 50 -2.93 9.12 -2.39
N LYS A 51 -3.59 10.04 -1.67
CA LYS A 51 -4.13 11.33 -2.15
C LYS A 51 -5.25 11.22 -3.19
N VAL A 52 -6.09 10.20 -3.03
CA VAL A 52 -7.22 9.94 -3.93
C VAL A 52 -8.34 10.98 -3.86
N ASP A 53 -8.38 11.81 -2.82
CA ASP A 53 -9.22 13.00 -2.71
C ASP A 53 -8.96 14.02 -3.82
N VAL A 54 -7.72 14.09 -4.32
CA VAL A 54 -7.35 15.10 -5.30
C VAL A 54 -7.96 14.76 -6.66
N LYS A 55 -8.69 15.72 -7.24
CA LYS A 55 -9.33 15.57 -8.57
C LYS A 55 -8.32 15.48 -9.71
N ASN A 56 -7.26 16.28 -9.66
CA ASN A 56 -6.23 16.32 -10.71
C ASN A 56 -5.18 15.21 -10.52
N ARG A 57 -5.62 13.95 -10.68
CA ARG A 57 -4.74 12.79 -10.58
C ARG A 57 -3.80 12.72 -11.78
N GLN A 58 -2.52 12.48 -11.51
CA GLN A 58 -1.50 12.26 -12.54
C GLN A 58 -1.29 10.77 -12.87
N VAL A 59 -1.84 9.90 -12.01
CA VAL A 59 -1.86 8.44 -12.15
C VAL A 59 -3.30 7.97 -11.97
N GLU A 60 -3.91 7.54 -13.07
CA GLU A 60 -5.27 6.98 -13.08
C GLU A 60 -5.27 5.50 -12.67
N ALA A 61 -6.40 5.01 -12.15
CA ALA A 61 -6.55 3.62 -11.70
C ALA A 61 -6.13 2.61 -12.78
N LYS A 62 -6.52 2.85 -14.04
CA LYS A 62 -6.21 2.00 -15.19
C LYS A 62 -4.71 1.87 -15.49
N GLN A 63 -3.91 2.86 -15.06
CA GLN A 63 -2.45 2.87 -15.28
C GLN A 63 -1.70 2.02 -14.23
N VAL A 64 -2.35 1.72 -13.10
CA VAL A 64 -1.74 1.02 -11.96
C VAL A 64 -1.74 -0.48 -12.21
N THR A 65 -0.81 -0.96 -13.05
CA THR A 65 -0.76 -2.38 -13.47
C THR A 65 0.24 -3.23 -12.69
N PHE A 66 1.10 -2.61 -11.86
CA PHE A 66 2.19 -3.29 -11.16
C PHE A 66 1.70 -4.41 -10.23
N HIS A 67 0.56 -4.20 -9.55
CA HIS A 67 -0.01 -5.17 -8.61
C HIS A 67 -0.30 -6.52 -9.26
N ARG A 68 -0.83 -6.53 -10.50
CA ARG A 68 -1.06 -7.75 -11.29
C ARG A 68 0.23 -8.46 -11.66
N LYS A 69 1.27 -7.70 -12.04
CA LYS A 69 2.57 -8.26 -12.45
C LYS A 69 3.29 -8.97 -11.30
N LYS A 70 3.06 -8.55 -10.05
CA LYS A 70 3.68 -9.13 -8.85
C LYS A 70 2.73 -9.97 -8.01
N ASN A 71 1.48 -10.13 -8.44
CA ASN A 71 0.44 -10.83 -7.69
C ASN A 71 0.28 -10.30 -6.25
N ILE A 72 0.29 -8.97 -6.10
CA ILE A 72 0.07 -8.29 -4.82
C ILE A 72 -1.28 -7.55 -4.85
N GLN A 73 -1.83 -7.25 -3.68
CA GLN A 73 -3.08 -6.51 -3.56
C GLN A 73 -2.88 -5.01 -3.78
N TYR A 74 -3.93 -4.34 -4.25
CA TYR A 74 -3.95 -2.90 -4.46
C TYR A 74 -5.17 -2.25 -3.80
N TYR A 75 -4.94 -1.23 -2.97
CA TYR A 75 -5.99 -0.51 -2.27
C TYR A 75 -5.78 1.01 -2.28
N TYR A 76 -6.89 1.74 -2.14
CA TYR A 76 -6.93 3.20 -1.93
C TYR A 76 -7.41 3.59 -0.52
N ASN A 77 -7.87 2.61 0.25
CA ASN A 77 -8.44 2.80 1.58
C ASN A 77 -7.37 2.59 2.64
N TYR A 78 -7.51 3.26 3.79
CA TYR A 78 -6.59 3.10 4.90
C TYR A 78 -6.71 1.71 5.56
N GLU A 79 -7.91 1.18 5.70
CA GLU A 79 -8.19 -0.03 6.52
C GLU A 79 -7.83 -1.34 5.81
N LYS A 80 -8.21 -1.49 4.54
CA LYS A 80 -8.05 -2.73 3.76
C LYS A 80 -6.61 -3.27 3.69
N PRO A 81 -5.56 -2.43 3.51
CA PRO A 81 -4.18 -2.89 3.56
C PRO A 81 -3.84 -3.63 4.86
N PHE A 82 -4.20 -3.05 6.01
CA PHE A 82 -3.89 -3.66 7.31
C PHE A 82 -4.66 -4.95 7.52
N LEU A 83 -5.96 -4.96 7.20
CA LEU A 83 -6.78 -6.16 7.34
C LEU A 83 -6.24 -7.32 6.50
N TYR A 84 -5.86 -7.05 5.24
CA TYR A 84 -5.25 -8.07 4.37
C TYR A 84 -3.94 -8.60 4.95
N LEU A 85 -3.05 -7.70 5.40
CA LEU A 85 -1.76 -8.09 5.96
C LEU A 85 -1.93 -8.91 7.25
N LEU A 86 -2.82 -8.50 8.15
CA LEU A 86 -3.10 -9.22 9.39
C LEU A 86 -3.69 -10.61 9.13
N ARG A 87 -4.62 -10.75 8.19
CA ARG A 87 -5.14 -12.07 7.78
C ARG A 87 -4.03 -12.99 7.27
N LYS A 88 -3.08 -12.44 6.50
CA LYS A 88 -1.93 -13.20 5.98
C LYS A 88 -0.94 -13.58 7.07
N LEU A 89 -0.65 -12.67 8.01
CA LEU A 89 0.28 -12.90 9.10
C LEU A 89 -0.28 -13.85 10.16
N ALA A 90 -1.57 -13.74 10.49
CA ALA A 90 -2.25 -14.58 11.47
C ALA A 90 -2.65 -15.96 10.91
N GLY A 91 -2.69 -16.11 9.58
CA GLY A 91 -3.20 -17.32 8.94
C GLY A 91 -4.72 -17.50 9.07
N ASP A 92 -5.44 -16.45 9.48
CA ASP A 92 -6.89 -16.48 9.68
C ASP A 92 -7.60 -15.59 8.65
N PRO A 93 -8.33 -16.17 7.66
CA PRO A 93 -9.07 -15.40 6.68
C PRO A 93 -10.32 -14.70 7.24
N ASN A 94 -10.81 -15.14 8.40
CA ASN A 94 -12.01 -14.61 9.05
C ASN A 94 -11.70 -13.52 10.08
N LEU A 95 -10.42 -13.18 10.27
CA LEU A 95 -10.00 -12.06 11.11
C LEU A 95 -10.69 -10.77 10.65
N ASN A 96 -11.26 -10.03 11.58
CA ASN A 96 -11.87 -8.73 11.39
C ASN A 96 -11.47 -7.78 12.53
N PHE A 97 -11.48 -6.48 12.26
CA PHE A 97 -11.30 -5.49 13.32
C PHE A 97 -12.54 -5.46 14.20
N ALA A 98 -12.33 -5.51 15.52
CA ALA A 98 -13.43 -5.43 16.50
C ALA A 98 -13.98 -4.00 16.61
N GLU A 99 -13.10 -3.01 16.47
CA GLU A 99 -13.41 -1.59 16.62
C GLU A 99 -12.62 -0.77 15.61
N GLN A 100 -13.14 0.41 15.26
CA GLN A 100 -12.39 1.36 14.45
C GLN A 100 -11.32 2.05 15.30
N PRO A 101 -10.10 2.26 14.77
CA PRO A 101 -9.10 3.04 15.47
C PRO A 101 -9.61 4.47 15.70
N ALA A 102 -9.18 5.10 16.80
CA ALA A 102 -9.46 6.51 17.04
C ALA A 102 -8.75 7.38 15.98
N LEU A 103 -9.45 7.70 14.90
CA LEU A 103 -8.94 8.56 13.83
C LEU A 103 -9.13 10.03 14.20
N VAL A 104 -8.13 10.84 13.86
CA VAL A 104 -8.30 12.30 13.82
C VAL A 104 -9.40 12.61 12.80
N PRO A 105 -10.33 13.55 13.09
CA PRO A 105 -11.36 13.94 12.14
C PRO A 105 -10.75 14.27 10.77
N PRO A 106 -11.37 13.80 9.66
CA PRO A 106 -10.83 14.04 8.34
C PRO A 106 -10.85 15.54 8.02
N GLU A 107 -9.69 16.08 7.60
CA GLU A 107 -9.56 17.48 7.18
C GLU A 107 -10.33 17.78 5.90
N VAL A 108 -10.65 16.76 5.11
CA VAL A 108 -11.33 16.86 3.82
C VAL A 108 -12.48 15.85 3.75
N ARG A 109 -13.65 16.28 3.27
CA ARG A 109 -14.79 15.39 3.01
C ARG A 109 -14.55 14.61 1.71
N PHE A 110 -14.45 13.29 1.81
CA PHE A 110 -14.25 12.39 0.67
C PHE A 110 -15.59 11.94 0.07
N ASP A 111 -15.77 12.15 -1.24
CA ASP A 111 -16.89 11.57 -2.00
C ASP A 111 -16.49 10.20 -2.57
N MET A 112 -17.00 9.12 -1.97
CA MET A 112 -16.68 7.74 -2.39
C MET A 112 -17.23 7.38 -3.78
N VAL A 113 -18.32 8.02 -4.22
CA VAL A 113 -19.00 7.72 -5.50
C VAL A 113 -18.17 8.15 -6.71
N ALA A 114 -17.36 9.20 -6.58
CA ALA A 114 -16.54 9.73 -7.67
C ALA A 114 -15.31 8.85 -8.01
N GLN A 115 -15.07 7.76 -7.27
CA GLN A 115 -13.84 6.96 -7.36
C GLN A 115 -13.93 5.72 -8.26
N GLN A 116 -15.12 5.42 -8.82
CA GLN A 116 -15.34 4.27 -9.72
C GLN A 116 -15.12 4.57 -11.22
N GLN A 117 -14.72 5.80 -11.57
CA GLN A 117 -14.45 6.21 -12.96
C GLN A 117 -12.97 6.07 -13.35
#